data_AF-A0A2V2FIZ4-F1
#
_entry.id   AF-A0A2V2FIZ4-F1
#
_cell.length_a   1.000
_cell.length_b   1.000
_cell.length_c   1.000
_cell.angle_alpha   90.00
_cell.angle_beta   90.00
_cell.angle_gamma   90.00
#
_symmetry.space_group_name_H-M   'P 1'
#
loop_
_entity.id
_entity.type
_entity.pdbx_description
1 polymer ?
#
loop_
_entity_poly.entity_id
_entity_poly.type
_entity_poly.pdbx_seq_one_letter_code
_entity_poly.pdbx_strand_id
1 'polypeptide(L)'
;MLNRIYDLSGWNLSQPQPSAPNAPITDGAQTDKYISSLLVVVQNAPLSTENAFADMAFIVSFNALDQELTTAALWHGLELKPEDDRTVTVGELYASEGPAALLDAINTTFGLNIASYACTDTSSLAAMIDLLGGINAELTAEEAEYLNRALGSSELRAGEAMLTGTQSMVHAMDEISGEFAFGGLQRSLKLVDSAVLNMRRTATKETMLPLLAKVMGSINTDLDIETVRGFAYEILKAEEFSIHSLPVPCEGSFEWFEQGDARCLAVDLEANKAALRELIY
;
A
#
# COMPACT_ATOMS: atom_id res chain seq x y z
N MET A 1 9.36 -10.08 14.20
CA MET A 1 9.49 -9.43 12.88
C MET A 1 10.65 -9.98 12.06
N LEU A 2 11.90 -9.97 12.55
CA LEU A 2 13.09 -10.41 11.77
C LEU A 2 13.03 -11.83 11.17
N ASN A 3 12.39 -12.81 11.83
CA ASN A 3 12.32 -14.19 11.31
C ASN A 3 11.38 -14.37 10.10
N ARG A 4 10.62 -13.36 9.66
CA ARG A 4 9.67 -13.46 8.53
C ARG A 4 10.27 -13.06 7.18
N ILE A 5 11.46 -12.45 7.16
CA ILE A 5 12.07 -11.87 5.94
C ILE A 5 12.98 -12.87 5.20
N TYR A 6 13.33 -14.00 5.83
CA TYR A 6 14.43 -14.87 5.36
C TYR A 6 14.12 -15.84 4.21
N ASP A 7 12.90 -15.92 3.70
CA ASP A 7 12.54 -16.95 2.69
C ASP A 7 12.14 -16.38 1.32
N LEU A 8 12.99 -15.51 0.76
CA LEU A 8 12.83 -14.96 -0.60
C LEU A 8 13.57 -15.78 -1.70
N SER A 9 14.07 -16.98 -1.39
CA SER A 9 14.96 -17.74 -2.29
C SER A 9 14.33 -18.94 -3.03
N GLY A 10 13.00 -19.02 -3.16
CA GLY A 10 12.31 -20.20 -3.69
C GLY A 10 11.36 -19.95 -4.87
N TRP A 11 11.87 -19.52 -6.03
CA TRP A 11 11.05 -19.40 -7.24
C TRP A 11 10.80 -20.77 -7.87
N ASN A 12 9.55 -21.24 -7.85
CA ASN A 12 9.07 -22.29 -8.77
C ASN A 12 7.77 -21.82 -9.44
N LEU A 13 7.91 -21.23 -10.63
CA LEU A 13 6.82 -20.74 -11.47
C LEU A 13 6.12 -21.92 -12.14
N SER A 14 5.05 -22.45 -11.52
CA SER A 14 3.98 -23.22 -12.18
C SER A 14 2.93 -23.64 -11.15
N GLN A 15 2.08 -22.72 -10.69
CA GLN A 15 0.80 -23.13 -10.08
C GLN A 15 -0.35 -22.24 -10.56
N PRO A 16 -1.49 -22.82 -10.95
CA PRO A 16 -2.67 -22.06 -11.33
C PRO A 16 -3.24 -21.31 -10.12
N GLN A 17 -3.59 -20.04 -10.35
CA GLN A 17 -4.17 -19.13 -9.38
C GLN A 17 -5.59 -19.61 -8.97
N PRO A 18 -5.96 -19.62 -7.67
CA PRO A 18 -7.34 -19.83 -7.25
C PRO A 18 -8.20 -18.62 -7.63
N SER A 19 -9.38 -18.87 -8.17
CA SER A 19 -10.38 -17.83 -8.49
C SER A 19 -10.99 -17.25 -7.22
N ALA A 20 -10.94 -15.93 -7.05
CA ALA A 20 -11.52 -15.23 -5.91
C ALA A 20 -13.07 -15.34 -5.88
N PRO A 21 -13.69 -15.47 -4.70
CA PRO A 21 -15.14 -15.38 -4.56
C PRO A 21 -15.61 -13.91 -4.73
N ASN A 22 -16.52 -13.69 -5.67
CA ASN A 22 -17.21 -12.41 -5.87
C ASN A 22 -18.20 -12.14 -4.72
N ALA A 23 -17.76 -11.42 -3.69
CA ALA A 23 -18.69 -10.73 -2.80
C ALA A 23 -19.15 -9.42 -3.48
N PRO A 24 -20.46 -9.10 -3.51
CA PRO A 24 -20.94 -7.86 -4.11
C PRO A 24 -20.54 -6.66 -3.24
N ILE A 25 -19.64 -5.82 -3.75
CA ILE A 25 -19.33 -4.50 -3.18
C ILE A 25 -20.62 -3.68 -3.21
N THR A 26 -20.91 -2.98 -2.12
CA THR A 26 -22.10 -2.11 -2.04
C THR A 26 -22.00 -0.98 -3.06
N ASP A 27 -22.93 -0.93 -4.01
CA ASP A 27 -22.99 0.02 -5.12
C ASP A 27 -23.40 1.42 -4.60
N GLY A 28 -22.47 2.11 -3.95
CA GLY A 28 -22.59 3.53 -3.66
C GLY A 28 -22.42 4.33 -4.95
N ALA A 29 -23.29 5.32 -5.19
CA ALA A 29 -23.15 6.20 -6.35
C ALA A 29 -21.76 6.88 -6.34
N GLN A 30 -20.95 6.64 -7.37
CA GLN A 30 -19.62 7.24 -7.56
C GLN A 30 -19.73 8.75 -7.34
N THR A 31 -19.17 9.26 -6.24
CA THR A 31 -19.45 10.63 -5.77
C THR A 31 -18.84 11.67 -6.71
N ASP A 32 -17.74 11.32 -7.36
CA ASP A 32 -17.10 12.14 -8.39
C ASP A 32 -16.62 11.30 -9.57
N LYS A 33 -17.05 11.67 -10.77
CA LYS A 33 -16.77 10.93 -12.02
C LYS A 33 -15.33 11.08 -12.50
N TYR A 34 -14.57 12.04 -11.95
CA TYR A 34 -13.17 12.29 -12.31
C TYR A 34 -12.18 11.63 -11.35
N ILE A 35 -12.66 11.10 -10.23
CA ILE A 35 -11.84 10.45 -9.23
C ILE A 35 -11.94 8.94 -9.41
N SER A 36 -10.79 8.31 -9.59
CA SER A 36 -10.65 6.86 -9.62
C SER A 36 -9.85 6.41 -8.40
N SER A 37 -10.47 5.60 -7.54
CA SER A 37 -9.86 5.13 -6.29
C SER A 37 -9.81 3.61 -6.27
N LEU A 38 -8.73 3.05 -5.71
CA LEU A 38 -8.61 1.62 -5.43
C LEU A 38 -7.95 1.35 -4.08
N LEU A 39 -8.32 0.22 -3.48
CA LEU A 39 -7.61 -0.35 -2.34
C LEU A 39 -6.42 -1.18 -2.84
N VAL A 40 -5.19 -0.83 -2.45
CA VAL A 40 -4.00 -1.66 -2.69
C VAL A 40 -3.60 -2.36 -1.40
N VAL A 41 -3.44 -3.69 -1.43
CA VAL A 41 -2.98 -4.47 -0.28
C VAL A 41 -1.70 -5.23 -0.62
N VAL A 42 -0.73 -5.21 0.29
CA VAL A 42 0.49 -6.01 0.22
C VAL A 42 0.48 -7.04 1.33
N GLN A 43 0.33 -8.31 0.98
CA GLN A 43 0.33 -9.41 1.95
C GLN A 43 1.74 -9.95 2.22
N ASN A 44 1.92 -10.50 3.40
CA ASN A 44 3.22 -10.91 3.93
C ASN A 44 3.65 -12.34 3.58
N ALA A 45 2.92 -12.97 2.66
CA ALA A 45 3.20 -14.28 2.12
C ALA A 45 2.86 -14.27 0.62
N PRO A 46 3.38 -15.20 -0.20
CA PRO A 46 3.07 -15.28 -1.62
C PRO A 46 1.56 -15.20 -1.88
N LEU A 47 1.13 -14.56 -2.99
CA LEU A 47 -0.29 -14.38 -3.32
C LEU A 47 -1.15 -15.66 -3.28
N SER A 48 -0.54 -16.84 -3.47
CA SER A 48 -1.21 -18.14 -3.36
C SER A 48 -1.55 -18.56 -1.92
N THR A 49 -1.01 -17.88 -0.91
CA THR A 49 -1.21 -18.21 0.49
C THR A 49 -2.53 -17.65 0.99
N GLU A 50 -3.44 -18.55 1.34
CA GLU A 50 -4.69 -18.20 2.03
C GLU A 50 -4.40 -17.61 3.42
N ASN A 51 -5.26 -16.69 3.83
CA ASN A 51 -5.23 -16.04 5.14
C ASN A 51 -3.88 -15.37 5.49
N ALA A 52 -3.14 -14.91 4.48
CA ALA A 52 -1.95 -14.09 4.67
C ALA A 52 -2.34 -12.74 5.29
N PHE A 53 -1.51 -12.23 6.19
CA PHE A 53 -1.76 -10.95 6.85
C PHE A 53 -1.33 -9.79 5.93
N ALA A 54 -2.08 -8.70 5.95
CA ALA A 54 -1.71 -7.47 5.22
C ALA A 54 -0.62 -6.70 5.98
N ASP A 55 0.60 -6.65 5.43
CA ASP A 55 1.66 -5.80 6.00
C ASP A 55 1.48 -4.34 5.60
N MET A 56 0.91 -4.07 4.42
CA MET A 56 0.59 -2.72 3.95
C MET A 56 -0.79 -2.67 3.31
N ALA A 57 -1.50 -1.59 3.55
CA ALA A 57 -2.76 -1.28 2.90
C ALA A 57 -2.77 0.20 2.51
N PHE A 58 -3.20 0.51 1.29
CA PHE A 58 -3.27 1.86 0.77
C PHE A 58 -4.60 2.10 0.10
N ILE A 59 -5.16 3.29 0.28
CA ILE A 59 -6.16 3.84 -0.63
C ILE A 59 -5.40 4.72 -1.61
N VAL A 60 -5.40 4.35 -2.88
CA VAL A 60 -4.78 5.13 -3.95
C VAL A 60 -5.88 5.73 -4.79
N SER A 61 -5.90 7.04 -4.93
CA SER A 61 -6.86 7.77 -5.76
C SER A 61 -6.15 8.67 -6.75
N PHE A 62 -6.69 8.77 -7.95
CA PHE A 62 -6.24 9.74 -8.94
C PHE A 62 -7.42 10.61 -9.37
N ASN A 63 -7.29 11.93 -9.16
CA ASN A 63 -8.22 12.92 -9.66
C ASN A 63 -7.74 13.41 -11.02
N ALA A 64 -8.43 13.01 -12.09
CA ALA A 64 -8.03 13.36 -13.45
C ALA A 64 -8.27 14.83 -13.82
N LEU A 65 -9.12 15.55 -13.08
CA LEU A 65 -9.38 16.97 -13.28
C LEU A 65 -8.22 17.80 -12.73
N ASP A 66 -7.86 17.55 -11.47
CA ASP A 66 -6.79 18.26 -10.76
C ASP A 66 -5.40 17.66 -11.03
N GLN A 67 -5.35 16.52 -11.73
CA GLN A 67 -4.14 15.76 -12.06
C GLN A 67 -3.33 15.32 -10.84
N GLU A 68 -4.06 15.00 -9.76
CA GLU A 68 -3.52 14.73 -8.45
C GLU A 68 -3.59 13.24 -8.11
N LEU A 69 -2.46 12.66 -7.69
CA LEU A 69 -2.42 11.35 -7.06
C LEU A 69 -2.46 11.51 -5.54
N THR A 70 -3.47 10.91 -4.89
CA THR A 70 -3.53 10.83 -3.44
C THR A 70 -3.35 9.40 -2.96
N THR A 71 -2.52 9.23 -1.93
CA THR A 71 -2.26 7.93 -1.30
C THR A 71 -2.48 8.03 0.20
N ALA A 72 -3.46 7.31 0.73
CA ALA A 72 -3.58 7.13 2.17
C ALA A 72 -3.07 5.74 2.57
N ALA A 73 -2.06 5.67 3.44
CA ALA A 73 -1.56 4.40 3.96
C ALA A 73 -2.28 4.08 5.27
N LEU A 74 -2.97 2.95 5.31
CA LEU A 74 -3.71 2.48 6.47
C LEU A 74 -2.81 1.58 7.31
N TRP A 75 -2.61 1.93 8.57
CA TRP A 75 -1.90 1.08 9.51
C TRP A 75 -2.61 -0.27 9.65
N HIS A 76 -1.86 -1.37 9.59
CA HIS A 76 -2.43 -2.71 9.66
C HIS A 76 -3.20 -3.00 10.96
N GLY A 77 -2.86 -2.29 12.05
CA GLY A 77 -3.52 -2.37 13.35
C GLY A 77 -4.70 -1.40 13.51
N LEU A 78 -5.04 -0.62 12.49
CA LEU A 78 -6.16 0.30 12.53
C LEU A 78 -7.47 -0.48 12.66
N GLU A 79 -8.24 -0.15 13.69
CA GLU A 79 -9.55 -0.77 13.95
C GLU A 79 -10.62 -0.24 12.99
N LEU A 80 -11.31 -1.17 12.34
CA LEU A 80 -12.47 -0.91 11.48
C LEU A 80 -13.75 -1.30 12.21
N LYS A 81 -14.85 -0.66 11.81
CA LYS A 81 -16.21 -0.92 12.30
C LYS A 81 -17.09 -1.34 11.13
N PRO A 82 -17.15 -2.64 10.79
CA PRO A 82 -18.12 -3.17 9.84
C PRO A 82 -19.55 -3.02 10.40
N GLU A 83 -20.56 -3.30 9.59
CA GLU A 83 -21.98 -3.11 9.95
C GLU A 83 -22.48 -3.96 11.14
N ASP A 84 -21.72 -4.97 11.58
CA ASP A 84 -22.09 -5.94 12.62
C ASP A 84 -21.63 -5.55 14.04
N ASP A 85 -21.32 -4.27 14.28
CA ASP A 85 -20.84 -3.69 15.55
C ASP A 85 -19.54 -4.33 16.09
N ARG A 86 -18.90 -5.22 15.33
CA ARG A 86 -17.61 -5.80 15.70
C ARG A 86 -16.50 -4.77 15.48
N THR A 87 -15.38 -4.96 16.18
CA THR A 87 -14.15 -4.22 15.92
C THR A 87 -13.10 -5.22 15.45
N VAL A 88 -12.51 -4.97 14.29
CA VAL A 88 -11.49 -5.83 13.67
C VAL A 88 -10.43 -4.95 13.03
N THR A 89 -9.17 -5.35 13.12
CA THR A 89 -8.09 -4.56 12.49
C THR A 89 -8.05 -4.76 10.98
N VAL A 90 -7.50 -3.79 10.25
CA VAL A 90 -7.27 -3.89 8.79
C VAL A 90 -6.58 -5.20 8.41
N GLY A 91 -5.48 -5.55 9.10
CA GLY A 91 -4.70 -6.74 8.77
C GLY A 91 -5.41 -8.05 9.09
N GLU A 92 -6.16 -8.10 10.20
CA GLU A 92 -6.95 -9.28 10.56
C GLU A 92 -8.12 -9.50 9.60
N LEU A 93 -8.85 -8.44 9.23
CA LEU A 93 -10.00 -8.55 8.34
C LEU A 93 -9.58 -9.03 6.95
N TYR A 94 -8.47 -8.50 6.43
CA TYR A 94 -7.89 -9.01 5.18
C TYR A 94 -7.56 -10.50 5.28
N ALA A 95 -6.87 -10.91 6.36
CA ALA A 95 -6.47 -12.29 6.54
C ALA A 95 -7.67 -13.23 6.71
N SER A 96 -8.74 -12.81 7.38
CA SER A 96 -9.88 -13.69 7.65
C SER A 96 -10.93 -13.71 6.54
N GLU A 97 -11.13 -12.60 5.84
CA GLU A 97 -12.28 -12.41 4.93
C GLU A 97 -11.91 -11.89 3.54
N GLY A 98 -10.63 -11.57 3.32
CA GLY A 98 -10.11 -11.18 2.02
C GLY A 98 -10.36 -9.70 1.64
N PRO A 99 -9.93 -9.30 0.43
CA PRO A 99 -9.87 -7.90 0.03
C PRO A 99 -11.24 -7.23 -0.17
N ALA A 100 -12.24 -7.96 -0.66
CA ALA A 100 -13.57 -7.40 -0.87
C ALA A 100 -14.24 -7.02 0.46
N ALA A 101 -14.16 -7.89 1.48
CA ALA A 101 -14.68 -7.59 2.81
C ALA A 101 -13.92 -6.44 3.50
N LEU A 102 -12.59 -6.38 3.32
CA LEU A 102 -11.79 -5.25 3.80
C LEU A 102 -12.23 -3.93 3.15
N LEU A 103 -12.41 -3.93 1.82
CA LEU A 103 -12.85 -2.75 1.07
C LEU A 103 -14.22 -2.24 1.55
N ASP A 104 -15.19 -3.14 1.71
CA ASP A 104 -16.52 -2.80 2.23
C ASP A 104 -16.43 -2.22 3.66
N ALA A 105 -15.63 -2.81 4.54
CA ALA A 105 -15.45 -2.30 5.90
C ALA A 105 -14.76 -0.92 5.93
N ILE A 106 -13.79 -0.66 5.04
CA ILE A 106 -13.16 0.65 4.88
C ILE A 106 -14.20 1.68 4.41
N ASN A 107 -14.99 1.35 3.38
CA ASN A 107 -16.05 2.22 2.88
C ASN A 107 -17.06 2.56 3.98
N THR A 108 -17.51 1.57 4.75
CA THR A 108 -18.45 1.77 5.87
C THR A 108 -17.84 2.60 7.00
N THR A 109 -16.62 2.28 7.42
CA THR A 109 -15.95 2.95 8.56
C THR A 109 -15.69 4.43 8.25
N PHE A 110 -15.14 4.72 7.07
CA PHE A 110 -14.70 6.06 6.68
C PHE A 110 -15.70 6.81 5.79
N GLY A 111 -16.85 6.20 5.49
CA GLY A 111 -17.84 6.77 4.58
C GLY A 111 -17.24 7.07 3.20
N LEU A 112 -16.44 6.15 2.67
CA LEU A 112 -15.83 6.26 1.34
C LEU A 112 -16.67 5.46 0.34
N ASN A 113 -16.35 5.63 -0.94
CA ASN A 113 -16.97 4.88 -2.03
C ASN A 113 -15.92 4.42 -3.04
N ILE A 114 -15.11 3.46 -2.62
CA ILE A 114 -14.06 2.84 -3.41
C ILE A 114 -14.58 1.51 -3.96
N ALA A 115 -14.46 1.30 -5.27
CA ALA A 115 -15.14 0.21 -5.97
C ALA A 115 -14.23 -0.97 -6.35
N SER A 116 -12.92 -0.85 -6.18
CA SER A 116 -11.99 -1.85 -6.68
C SER A 116 -10.77 -2.03 -5.79
N TYR A 117 -10.12 -3.17 -5.92
CA TYR A 117 -8.91 -3.50 -5.17
C TYR A 117 -7.84 -4.15 -6.04
N ALA A 118 -6.59 -4.03 -5.61
CA ALA A 118 -5.45 -4.76 -6.16
C ALA A 118 -4.57 -5.27 -5.01
N CYS A 119 -4.38 -6.58 -4.94
CA CYS A 119 -3.57 -7.23 -3.92
C CYS A 119 -2.28 -7.76 -4.55
N THR A 120 -1.16 -7.60 -3.86
CA THR A 120 0.12 -8.20 -4.23
C THR A 120 0.80 -8.75 -2.98
N ASP A 121 1.96 -9.38 -3.15
CA ASP A 121 2.81 -9.78 -2.04
C ASP A 121 4.12 -8.99 -2.05
N THR A 122 4.84 -9.00 -0.92
CA THR A 122 6.09 -8.24 -0.76
C THR A 122 7.16 -8.63 -1.78
N SER A 123 7.22 -9.90 -2.19
CA SER A 123 8.20 -10.38 -3.17
C SER A 123 7.88 -9.91 -4.59
N SER A 124 6.60 -9.95 -4.96
CA SER A 124 6.09 -9.46 -6.23
C SER A 124 6.26 -7.94 -6.34
N LEU A 125 5.98 -7.20 -5.25
CA LEU A 125 6.19 -5.76 -5.20
C LEU A 125 7.67 -5.39 -5.31
N ALA A 126 8.57 -6.10 -4.62
CA ALA A 126 10.01 -5.92 -4.78
C ALA A 126 10.45 -6.09 -6.23
N ALA A 127 9.99 -7.16 -6.90
CA ALA A 127 10.31 -7.39 -8.30
C ALA A 127 9.75 -6.29 -9.23
N MET A 128 8.56 -5.76 -8.95
CA MET A 128 7.99 -4.63 -9.69
C MET A 128 8.82 -3.35 -9.51
N ILE A 129 9.32 -3.07 -8.30
CA ILE A 129 10.20 -1.94 -8.04
C ILE A 129 11.53 -2.06 -8.80
N ASP A 130 12.13 -3.25 -8.83
CA ASP A 130 13.37 -3.47 -9.60
C ASP A 130 13.16 -3.21 -11.09
N LEU A 131 11.99 -3.54 -11.65
CA LEU A 131 11.64 -3.23 -13.04
C LEU A 131 11.52 -1.73 -13.32
N LEU A 132 11.17 -0.94 -12.30
CA LEU A 132 11.11 0.53 -12.36
C LEU A 132 12.47 1.20 -12.11
N GLY A 133 13.52 0.40 -11.86
CA GLY A 133 14.88 0.89 -11.60
C GLY A 133 15.17 1.20 -10.13
N GLY A 134 14.37 0.67 -9.20
CA GLY A 134 14.48 0.93 -7.76
C GLY A 134 13.61 2.10 -7.28
N ILE A 135 13.77 2.49 -6.01
CA ILE A 135 13.19 3.72 -5.46
C ILE A 135 14.30 4.64 -4.94
N ASN A 136 14.10 5.94 -5.06
CA ASN A 136 14.97 6.91 -4.40
C ASN A 136 14.51 7.10 -2.96
N ALA A 137 15.43 7.00 -2.01
CA ALA A 137 15.19 7.29 -0.61
C ALA A 137 16.32 8.14 -0.03
N GLU A 138 15.97 9.08 0.84
CA GLU A 138 16.93 9.75 1.72
C GLU A 138 16.96 8.99 3.04
N LEU A 139 18.10 8.36 3.35
CA LEU A 139 18.27 7.54 4.54
C LEU A 139 18.92 8.34 5.65
N THR A 140 18.41 8.19 6.87
CA THR A 140 19.15 8.53 8.08
C THR A 140 20.26 7.50 8.35
N ALA A 141 21.18 7.82 9.26
CA ALA A 141 22.22 6.88 9.67
C ALA A 141 21.64 5.61 10.33
N GLU A 142 20.59 5.77 11.12
CA GLU A 142 19.90 4.67 11.79
C GLU A 142 19.20 3.74 10.78
N GLU A 143 18.45 4.29 9.83
CA GLU A 143 17.78 3.51 8.77
C GLU A 143 18.79 2.76 7.90
N ALA A 144 19.91 3.40 7.52
CA ALA A 144 20.96 2.75 6.75
C ALA A 144 21.60 1.59 7.54
N GLU A 145 21.82 1.75 8.85
CA GLU A 145 22.35 0.70 9.72
C GLU A 145 21.35 -0.45 9.87
N TYR A 146 20.07 -0.14 10.08
CA TYR A 146 19.01 -1.13 10.14
C TYR A 146 18.94 -1.96 8.86
N LEU A 147 18.91 -1.32 7.70
CA LEU A 147 18.83 -2.00 6.40
C LEU A 147 20.03 -2.92 6.18
N ASN A 148 21.24 -2.42 6.45
CA ASN A 148 22.46 -3.19 6.35
C ASN A 148 22.40 -4.44 7.25
N ARG A 149 21.99 -4.29 8.52
CA ARG A 149 21.85 -5.40 9.46
C ARG A 149 20.78 -6.40 9.03
N ALA A 150 19.60 -5.93 8.63
CA ALA A 150 18.47 -6.77 8.22
C ALA A 150 18.81 -7.59 6.96
N LEU A 151 19.59 -7.02 6.04
CA LEU A 151 19.97 -7.64 4.77
C LEU A 151 21.33 -8.35 4.79
N GLY A 152 22.06 -8.30 5.92
CA GLY A 152 23.43 -8.83 6.00
C GLY A 152 24.41 -8.10 5.07
N SER A 153 24.17 -6.82 4.80
CA SER A 153 24.99 -5.94 3.96
C SER A 153 25.75 -4.91 4.81
N SER A 154 26.65 -4.16 4.17
CA SER A 154 27.33 -2.99 4.77
C SER A 154 27.53 -1.88 3.74
N GLU A 155 26.69 -1.83 2.71
CA GLU A 155 26.84 -0.94 1.55
C GLU A 155 26.09 0.39 1.75
N LEU A 156 24.95 0.38 2.45
CA LEU A 156 24.11 1.57 2.59
C LEU A 156 24.69 2.56 3.60
N ARG A 157 24.55 3.85 3.33
CA ARG A 157 24.97 4.96 4.18
C ARG A 157 23.85 5.98 4.27
N ALA A 158 23.92 6.87 5.26
CA ALA A 158 23.03 8.02 5.33
C ALA A 158 23.16 8.92 4.09
N GLY A 159 22.07 9.56 3.71
CA GLY A 159 21.95 10.39 2.50
C GLY A 159 21.10 9.72 1.42
N GLU A 160 21.15 10.28 0.21
CA GLU A 160 20.42 9.75 -0.94
C GLU A 160 20.94 8.36 -1.35
N ALA A 161 20.02 7.42 -1.52
CA ALA A 161 20.29 6.07 -2.00
C ALA A 161 19.21 5.64 -2.99
N MET A 162 19.63 4.89 -4.01
CA MET A 162 18.71 4.13 -4.87
C MET A 162 18.55 2.74 -4.26
N LEU A 163 17.39 2.46 -3.67
CA LEU A 163 17.08 1.18 -3.05
C LEU A 163 16.57 0.20 -4.10
N THR A 164 17.09 -1.04 -4.06
CA THR A 164 16.52 -2.17 -4.81
C THR A 164 15.14 -2.55 -4.25
N GLY A 165 14.39 -3.40 -4.95
CA GLY A 165 13.08 -3.88 -4.52
C GLY A 165 13.11 -4.48 -3.11
N THR A 166 14.04 -5.39 -2.83
CA THR A 166 14.17 -5.99 -1.50
C THR A 166 14.55 -4.95 -0.43
N GLN A 167 15.49 -4.04 -0.73
CA GLN A 167 15.85 -2.95 0.20
C GLN A 167 14.65 -2.04 0.49
N SER A 168 13.83 -1.75 -0.53
CA SER A 168 12.62 -0.94 -0.44
C SER A 168 11.59 -1.56 0.48
N MET A 169 11.35 -2.88 0.35
CA MET A 169 10.41 -3.60 1.22
C MET A 169 10.87 -3.56 2.67
N VAL A 170 12.14 -3.86 2.94
CA VAL A 170 12.67 -3.85 4.32
C VAL A 170 12.63 -2.43 4.91
N HIS A 171 12.89 -1.40 4.11
CA HIS A 171 12.81 0.00 4.53
C HIS A 171 11.37 0.41 4.87
N ALA A 172 10.41 0.09 4.00
CA ALA A 172 9.00 0.41 4.23
C ALA A 172 8.37 -0.34 5.41
N MET A 173 8.92 -1.50 5.81
CA MET A 173 8.45 -2.29 6.95
C MET A 173 9.24 -2.03 8.25
N ASP A 174 10.24 -1.16 8.21
CA ASP A 174 10.97 -0.78 9.42
C ASP A 174 10.05 0.05 10.31
N GLU A 175 9.72 -0.43 11.50
CA GLU A 175 8.92 0.30 12.50
C GLU A 175 9.78 0.85 13.65
N ILE A 176 11.09 0.61 13.61
CA ILE A 176 11.99 0.85 14.74
C ILE A 176 12.83 2.10 14.51
N SER A 177 13.36 2.27 13.29
CA SER A 177 14.28 3.38 13.02
C SER A 177 13.54 4.71 12.85
N GLY A 178 14.19 5.79 13.29
CA GLY A 178 13.70 7.16 13.20
C GLY A 178 12.87 7.59 14.42
N GLU A 179 12.43 8.85 14.40
CA GLU A 179 11.77 9.49 15.56
C GLU A 179 10.24 9.54 15.44
N PHE A 180 9.68 9.14 14.30
CA PHE A 180 8.27 9.32 13.98
C PHE A 180 7.43 8.09 14.35
N ALA A 181 6.28 8.31 14.96
CA ALA A 181 5.27 7.27 15.13
C ALA A 181 4.82 6.75 13.74
N PHE A 182 4.66 5.44 13.61
CA PHE A 182 4.32 4.79 12.34
C PHE A 182 5.35 5.10 11.23
N GLY A 183 6.64 5.09 11.57
CA GLY A 183 7.72 5.36 10.62
C GLY A 183 7.69 4.43 9.41
N GLY A 184 7.33 3.16 9.57
CA GLY A 184 7.14 2.23 8.46
C GLY A 184 6.05 2.70 7.50
N LEU A 185 4.92 3.13 8.05
CA LEU A 185 3.79 3.69 7.28
C LEU A 185 4.18 4.95 6.48
N GLN A 186 5.00 5.83 7.05
CA GLN A 186 5.50 7.00 6.33
C GLN A 186 6.48 6.62 5.21
N ARG A 187 7.36 5.64 5.47
CA ARG A 187 8.31 5.14 4.47
C ARG A 187 7.61 4.39 3.34
N SER A 188 6.50 3.71 3.62
CA SER A 188 5.70 3.02 2.60
C SER A 188 4.97 3.99 1.68
N LEU A 189 4.52 5.15 2.18
CA LEU A 189 4.03 6.26 1.33
C LEU A 189 5.12 6.77 0.39
N LYS A 190 6.31 7.06 0.92
CA LYS A 190 7.47 7.49 0.10
C LYS A 190 7.84 6.47 -0.98
N LEU A 191 7.66 5.18 -0.69
CA LEU A 191 7.86 4.10 -1.66
C LEU A 191 6.86 4.22 -2.82
N VAL A 192 5.57 4.41 -2.54
CA VAL A 192 4.54 4.60 -3.57
C VAL A 192 4.85 5.85 -4.42
N ASP A 193 5.15 6.96 -3.76
CA ASP A 193 5.48 8.23 -4.42
C ASP A 193 6.68 8.06 -5.37
N SER A 194 7.78 7.48 -4.88
CA SER A 194 8.97 7.25 -5.69
C SER A 194 8.72 6.24 -6.81
N ALA A 195 7.91 5.19 -6.59
CA ALA A 195 7.58 4.21 -7.62
C ALA A 195 6.80 4.87 -8.77
N VAL A 196 5.80 5.69 -8.46
CA VAL A 196 5.02 6.41 -9.47
C VAL A 196 5.88 7.42 -10.21
N LEU A 197 6.73 8.19 -9.50
CA LEU A 197 7.65 9.13 -10.14
C LEU A 197 8.66 8.43 -11.05
N ASN A 198 9.21 7.29 -10.63
CA ASN A 198 10.12 6.51 -11.46
C ASN A 198 9.40 5.89 -12.66
N MET A 199 8.17 5.41 -12.51
CA MET A 199 7.33 4.99 -13.64
C MET A 199 7.12 6.12 -14.63
N ARG A 200 6.74 7.33 -14.19
CA ARG A 200 6.53 8.47 -15.10
C ARG A 200 7.81 8.89 -15.84
N ARG A 201 8.99 8.69 -15.24
CA ARG A 201 10.29 8.99 -15.85
C ARG A 201 10.76 7.92 -16.82
N THR A 202 10.50 6.65 -16.53
CA THR A 202 11.09 5.51 -17.26
C THR A 202 10.14 4.91 -18.29
N ALA A 203 8.84 4.99 -18.05
CA ALA A 203 7.87 4.26 -18.82
C ALA A 203 7.51 5.00 -20.13
N THR A 204 7.75 4.32 -21.24
CA THR A 204 7.48 4.76 -22.61
C THR A 204 6.31 3.99 -23.19
N LYS A 205 5.75 4.43 -24.33
CA LYS A 205 4.69 3.68 -25.04
C LYS A 205 5.09 2.22 -25.33
N GLU A 206 6.37 1.97 -25.61
CA GLU A 206 6.90 0.65 -25.95
C GLU A 206 7.10 -0.25 -24.72
N THR A 207 7.46 0.34 -23.57
CA THR A 207 7.71 -0.40 -22.32
C THR A 207 6.47 -0.54 -21.44
N MET A 208 5.44 0.28 -21.67
CA MET A 208 4.21 0.30 -20.88
C MET A 208 3.44 -1.00 -20.93
N LEU A 209 3.15 -1.54 -22.12
CA LEU A 209 2.33 -2.75 -22.23
C LEU A 209 3.02 -3.98 -21.60
N PRO A 210 4.32 -4.24 -21.83
CA PRO A 210 5.04 -5.29 -21.11
C PRO A 210 5.04 -5.10 -19.59
N LEU A 211 5.23 -3.86 -19.12
CA LEU A 211 5.21 -3.54 -17.69
C LEU A 211 3.83 -3.83 -17.09
N LEU A 212 2.75 -3.37 -17.73
CA LEU A 212 1.38 -3.63 -17.30
C LEU A 212 1.06 -5.12 -17.28
N ALA A 213 1.45 -5.88 -18.31
CA ALA A 213 1.25 -7.33 -18.33
C ALA A 213 1.98 -8.03 -17.18
N LYS A 214 3.19 -7.57 -16.84
CA LYS A 214 3.97 -8.09 -15.71
C LYS A 214 3.31 -7.76 -14.37
N VAL A 215 2.83 -6.52 -14.20
CA VAL A 215 2.07 -6.09 -13.01
C VAL A 215 0.80 -6.92 -12.87
N MET A 216 0.00 -7.06 -13.93
CA MET A 216 -1.23 -7.86 -13.91
C MET A 216 -0.98 -9.34 -13.55
N GLY A 217 0.17 -9.89 -13.95
CA GLY A 217 0.56 -11.25 -13.57
C GLY A 217 1.07 -11.39 -12.12
N SER A 218 1.27 -10.28 -11.43
CA SER A 218 1.82 -10.17 -10.07
C SER A 218 0.82 -9.60 -9.06
N ILE A 219 -0.45 -9.44 -9.46
CA ILE A 219 -1.53 -8.95 -8.59
C ILE A 219 -2.78 -9.84 -8.68
N ASN A 220 -3.55 -9.86 -7.61
CA ASN A 220 -4.94 -10.33 -7.57
C ASN A 220 -5.87 -9.12 -7.50
N THR A 221 -6.76 -8.94 -8.48
CA THR A 221 -7.58 -7.72 -8.62
C THR A 221 -8.92 -8.04 -9.28
N ASP A 222 -9.92 -7.21 -9.02
CA ASP A 222 -11.20 -7.18 -9.72
C ASP A 222 -11.20 -6.26 -10.97
N LEU A 223 -10.07 -5.59 -11.25
CA LEU A 223 -9.89 -4.74 -12.42
C LEU A 223 -9.46 -5.54 -13.65
N ASP A 224 -9.99 -5.15 -14.82
CA ASP A 224 -9.46 -5.63 -16.09
C ASP A 224 -8.21 -4.83 -16.53
N ILE A 225 -7.43 -5.43 -17.44
CA ILE A 225 -6.18 -4.83 -17.94
C ILE A 225 -6.42 -3.49 -18.66
N GLU A 226 -7.60 -3.31 -19.27
CA GLU A 226 -7.95 -2.09 -20.00
C GLU A 226 -8.17 -0.92 -19.03
N THR A 227 -8.78 -1.19 -17.88
CA THR A 227 -9.02 -0.24 -16.79
C THR A 227 -7.70 0.17 -16.14
N VAL A 228 -6.83 -0.80 -15.81
CA VAL A 228 -5.49 -0.51 -15.26
C VAL A 228 -4.66 0.31 -16.26
N ARG A 229 -4.72 -0.04 -17.55
CA ARG A 229 -4.07 0.76 -18.61
C ARG A 229 -4.63 2.18 -18.68
N GLY A 230 -5.94 2.34 -18.49
CA GLY A 230 -6.60 3.64 -18.39
C GLY A 230 -5.99 4.50 -17.28
N PHE A 231 -5.93 3.98 -16.05
CA PHE A 231 -5.32 4.69 -14.92
C PHE A 231 -3.85 5.04 -15.17
N ALA A 232 -3.06 4.09 -15.67
CA ALA A 232 -1.66 4.35 -16.01
C ALA A 232 -1.55 5.48 -17.06
N TYR A 233 -2.39 5.47 -18.09
CA TYR A 233 -2.39 6.51 -19.13
C TYR A 233 -2.75 7.90 -18.57
N GLU A 234 -3.77 7.99 -17.70
CA GLU A 234 -4.17 9.25 -17.06
C GLU A 234 -3.03 9.84 -16.20
N ILE A 235 -2.36 9.01 -15.40
CA ILE A 235 -1.22 9.42 -14.57
C ILE A 235 -0.02 9.87 -15.41
N LEU A 236 0.27 9.17 -16.51
CA LEU A 236 1.41 9.48 -17.37
C LEU A 236 1.21 10.77 -18.17
N LYS A 237 -0.01 11.03 -18.64
CA LYS A 237 -0.32 12.20 -19.46
C LYS A 237 -0.52 13.48 -18.64
N ALA A 238 -0.64 13.38 -17.31
CA ALA A 238 -0.74 14.52 -16.42
C ALA A 238 0.44 15.48 -16.65
N GLU A 239 0.15 16.77 -16.87
CA GLU A 239 1.14 17.82 -17.07
C GLU A 239 1.47 18.51 -15.74
N GLU A 240 0.45 18.82 -14.93
CA GLU A 240 0.55 19.48 -13.62
C GLU A 240 0.38 18.45 -12.49
N PHE A 241 1.18 17.38 -12.54
CA PHE A 241 1.03 16.26 -11.62
C PHE A 241 1.49 16.60 -10.19
N SER A 242 0.57 16.49 -9.23
CA SER A 242 0.83 16.56 -7.78
C SER A 242 0.69 15.20 -7.10
N ILE A 243 1.38 15.02 -5.98
CA ILE A 243 1.22 13.87 -5.09
C ILE A 243 0.91 14.38 -3.68
N HIS A 244 -0.13 13.81 -3.06
CA HIS A 244 -0.45 13.99 -1.65
C HIS A 244 -0.57 12.66 -0.93
N SER A 245 0.01 12.58 0.26
CA SER A 245 0.16 11.34 1.01
C SER A 245 -0.26 11.53 2.45
N LEU A 246 -1.03 10.57 2.98
CA LEU A 246 -1.59 10.62 4.33
C LEU A 246 -1.36 9.29 5.08
N PRO A 247 -0.57 9.26 6.15
CA PRO A 247 -0.57 8.12 7.06
C PRO A 247 -1.86 8.12 7.88
N VAL A 248 -2.46 6.94 8.07
CA VAL A 248 -3.66 6.74 8.90
C VAL A 248 -3.33 5.68 9.96
N PRO A 249 -3.36 6.02 11.27
CA PRO A 249 -3.90 7.25 11.83
C PRO A 249 -3.01 8.48 11.57
N CYS A 250 -3.65 9.62 11.26
CA CYS A 250 -2.94 10.86 11.00
C CYS A 250 -2.39 11.49 12.29
N GLU A 251 -1.38 12.35 12.15
CA GLU A 251 -0.79 13.03 13.31
C GLU A 251 -1.85 13.79 14.10
N GLY A 252 -1.81 13.68 15.44
CA GLY A 252 -2.79 14.30 16.33
C GLY A 252 -4.14 13.59 16.42
N SER A 253 -4.35 12.49 15.69
CA SER A 253 -5.58 11.68 15.75
C SER A 253 -5.42 10.37 16.53
N PHE A 254 -4.34 10.22 17.29
CA PHE A 254 -4.12 9.05 18.12
C PHE A 254 -3.41 9.41 19.42
N GLU A 255 -3.66 8.61 20.46
CA GLU A 255 -3.01 8.74 21.76
C GLU A 255 -2.55 7.36 22.25
N TRP A 256 -1.31 7.28 22.70
CA TRP A 256 -0.82 6.09 23.39
C TRP A 256 -1.20 6.15 24.86
N PHE A 257 -1.75 5.05 25.38
CA PHE A 257 -2.09 4.92 26.80
C PHE A 257 -1.70 3.55 27.33
N GLU A 258 -1.60 3.43 28.66
CA GLU A 258 -1.29 2.17 29.34
C GLU A 258 -2.57 1.58 29.94
N GLN A 259 -2.80 0.29 29.69
CA GLN A 259 -3.87 -0.48 30.32
C GLN A 259 -3.27 -1.72 30.98
N GLY A 260 -2.94 -1.60 32.27
CA GLY A 260 -2.12 -2.60 32.95
C GLY A 260 -0.70 -2.60 32.41
N ASP A 261 -0.18 -3.77 32.04
CA ASP A 261 1.16 -3.91 31.43
C ASP A 261 1.15 -3.76 29.89
N ALA A 262 -0.02 -3.51 29.28
CA ALA A 262 -0.16 -3.35 27.85
C ALA A 262 -0.11 -1.87 27.44
N ARG A 263 0.68 -1.57 26.41
CA ARG A 263 0.66 -0.28 25.71
C ARG A 263 -0.39 -0.34 24.60
N CYS A 264 -1.40 0.51 24.72
CA CYS A 264 -2.56 0.57 23.83
C CYS A 264 -2.57 1.88 23.03
N LEU A 265 -3.26 1.87 21.89
CA LEU A 265 -3.45 3.04 21.03
C LEU A 265 -4.94 3.36 20.95
N ALA A 266 -5.32 4.58 21.32
CA ALA A 266 -6.65 5.12 21.04
C ALA A 266 -6.57 5.92 19.75
N VAL A 267 -7.47 5.66 18.80
CA VAL A 267 -7.54 6.38 17.52
C VAL A 267 -8.85 7.16 17.44
N ASP A 268 -8.75 8.45 17.09
CA ASP A 268 -9.89 9.28 16.71
C ASP A 268 -10.29 8.93 15.27
N LEU A 269 -11.24 7.99 15.16
CA LEU A 269 -11.74 7.54 13.86
C LEU A 269 -12.47 8.64 13.09
N GLU A 270 -13.12 9.59 13.76
CA GLU A 270 -13.84 10.67 13.07
C GLU A 270 -12.87 11.70 12.48
N ALA A 271 -11.77 12.01 13.19
CA ALA A 271 -10.70 12.84 12.63
C ALA A 271 -10.06 12.19 11.39
N ASN A 272 -9.77 10.89 11.44
CA ASN A 272 -9.22 10.15 10.30
C ASN A 272 -10.20 10.05 9.13
N LYS A 273 -11.49 9.85 9.42
CA LYS A 273 -12.57 9.88 8.44
C LYS A 273 -12.66 11.22 7.72
N ALA A 274 -12.61 12.32 8.47
CA ALA A 274 -12.61 13.66 7.89
C ALA A 274 -11.38 13.88 6.99
N ALA A 275 -10.18 13.53 7.47
CA ALA A 275 -8.93 13.67 6.71
C ALA A 275 -8.90 12.82 5.44
N LEU A 276 -9.37 11.57 5.49
CA LEU A 276 -9.48 10.69 4.32
C LEU A 276 -10.44 11.24 3.28
N ARG A 277 -11.59 11.78 3.72
CA ARG A 277 -12.57 12.37 2.80
C ARG A 277 -12.04 13.64 2.15
N GLU A 278 -11.37 14.51 2.90
CA GLU A 278 -10.73 15.73 2.39
C GLU A 278 -9.59 15.42 1.42
N LEU A 279 -8.82 14.35 1.67
CA LEU A 279 -7.76 13.94 0.76
C LEU A 279 -8.29 13.38 -0.58
N ILE A 280 -9.47 12.73 -0.57
CA ILE A 280 -9.96 12.00 -1.75
C ILE A 280 -10.97 12.79 -2.58
N TYR A 281 -11.83 13.62 -1.95
CA TYR A 281 -12.99 14.30 -2.59
C TYR A 281 -12.94 15.81 -2.39
#